data_AF-A0A1J7GJL4-F1
#
_entry.id   AF-A0A1J7GJL4-F1
#
_cell.length_a   1.000
_cell.length_b   1.000
_cell.length_c   1.000
_cell.angle_alpha   90.00
_cell.angle_beta   90.00
_cell.angle_gamma   90.00
#
_symmetry.space_group_name_H-M   'P 1'
#
loop_
_entity.id
_entity.type
_entity.pdbx_description
1 polymer ?
#
loop_
_entity_poly.entity_id
_entity_poly.type
_entity_poly.pdbx_seq_one_letter_code
_entity_poly.pdbx_strand_id
1 'polypeptide(L)' 'MSSAIDASGNPIPTSSVLMAASKHIGIRCHSENLEFLKCKKKDQNPEKCLEQGRQVTRCALGL' A
#
# COMPACT_ATOMS: atom_id res chain seq x y z
N MET A 1 -9.49 23.01 -0.95
CA MET A 1 -9.06 21.88 -0.09
C MET A 1 -9.06 20.63 -0.94
N SER A 2 -7.94 19.91 -1.03
CA SER A 2 -7.90 18.60 -1.69
C SER A 2 -8.63 17.59 -0.80
N SER A 3 -9.67 16.95 -1.31
CA SER A 3 -10.41 15.92 -0.57
C SER A 3 -9.55 14.66 -0.39
N ALA A 4 -9.62 14.03 0.78
CA ALA A 4 -8.93 12.77 1.09
C ALA A 4 -9.73 11.52 0.68
N ILE A 5 -10.98 11.70 0.25
CA ILE A 5 -11.90 10.66 -0.20
C ILE A 5 -12.41 10.96 -1.60
N ASP A 6 -12.71 9.90 -2.36
CA ASP A 6 -13.38 10.00 -3.65
C ASP A 6 -14.90 10.20 -3.50
N ALA A 7 -15.61 10.35 -4.62
CA ALA A 7 -17.06 10.51 -4.63
C ALA A 7 -17.84 9.28 -4.10
N SER A 8 -17.17 8.13 -4.01
CA SER A 8 -17.71 6.87 -3.48
C SER A 8 -17.33 6.63 -2.02
N GLY A 9 -16.57 7.54 -1.39
CA GLY A 9 -16.14 7.45 0.00
C GLY A 9 -14.85 6.63 0.22
N ASN A 10 -14.15 6.20 -0.84
CA ASN A 10 -12.88 5.47 -0.72
C ASN A 10 -11.72 6.44 -0.51
N PRO A 11 -10.67 6.05 0.23
CA PRO A 11 -9.48 6.87 0.40
C PRO A 11 -8.75 7.10 -0.93
N ILE A 12 -8.43 8.35 -1.25
CA ILE A 12 -7.59 8.68 -2.41
C ILE A 12 -6.12 8.56 -1.98
N PRO A 13 -5.30 7.67 -2.57
CA PRO A 13 -3.91 7.46 -2.19
C PRO A 13 -2.98 8.55 -2.75
N THR A 14 -3.27 9.82 -2.45
CA THR A 14 -2.34 10.92 -2.74
C THR A 14 -1.11 10.80 -1.86
N SER A 15 0.00 11.39 -2.29
CA SER A 15 1.26 11.37 -1.53
C SER A 15 1.10 11.97 -0.12
N SER A 16 0.28 13.00 0.04
CA SER A 16 0.01 13.62 1.35
C SER A 16 -0.78 12.70 2.29
N VAL A 17 -1.80 12.01 1.79
CA VAL A 17 -2.59 11.04 2.57
C VAL A 17 -1.73 9.86 3.01
N LEU A 18 -0.95 9.29 2.09
CA LEU A 18 -0.05 8.17 2.38
C LEU A 18 1.05 8.56 3.38
N MET A 19 1.62 9.75 3.25
CA MET A 19 2.65 10.23 4.18
C MET A 19 2.07 10.45 5.59
N ALA A 20 0.88 11.05 5.69
CA ALA A 20 0.18 11.24 6.95
C ALA A 20 -0.16 9.90 7.63
N ALA A 21 -0.59 8.89 6.87
CA ALA A 21 -0.95 7.56 7.38
C ALA A 21 0.25 6.61 7.54
N SER A 22 1.45 6.98 7.09
CA SER A 22 2.61 6.08 6.96
C SER A 22 2.98 5.32 8.23
N LYS A 23 2.92 5.97 9.40
CA LYS A 23 3.19 5.33 10.69
C LYS A 23 2.15 4.25 11.04
N HIS A 24 0.88 4.49 10.74
CA HIS A 24 -0.19 3.54 10.97
C HIS A 24 -0.12 2.37 9.98
N ILE A 25 0.11 2.65 8.70
CA ILE A 25 0.30 1.64 7.65
C ILE A 25 1.51 0.76 7.98
N GLY A 26 2.61 1.36 8.42
CA GLY A 26 3.84 0.63 8.75
C GLY A 26 3.67 -0.39 9.88
N ILE A 27 2.79 -0.12 10.85
CA ILE A 27 2.47 -1.06 11.93
C ILE A 27 1.43 -2.09 11.48
N ARG A 28 0.33 -1.65 10.85
CA ARG A 28 -0.79 -2.54 10.50
C ARG A 28 -0.46 -3.51 9.35
N CYS A 29 0.27 -3.04 8.34
CA CYS A 29 0.57 -3.79 7.12
C CYS A 29 2.04 -4.22 7.06
N HIS A 30 2.69 -4.40 8.22
CA HIS A 30 4.11 -4.68 8.28
C HIS A 30 4.48 -5.98 7.54
N SER A 31 3.69 -7.04 7.76
CA SER A 31 3.88 -8.37 7.16
C SER A 31 3.84 -8.33 5.64
N GLU A 32 2.80 -7.73 5.07
CA GLU A 32 2.53 -7.62 3.64
C GLU A 32 3.64 -6.82 2.97
N ASN A 33 4.02 -5.68 3.58
CA ASN A 33 5.11 -4.83 3.10
C ASN A 33 6.44 -5.60 3.06
N LEU A 34 6.72 -6.36 4.12
CA LEU A 34 7.97 -7.10 4.25
C LEU A 34 8.03 -8.27 3.23
N GLU A 35 6.93 -8.97 2.99
CA GLU A 35 6.85 -10.01 1.96
C GLU A 35 7.01 -9.45 0.54
N PHE A 36 6.42 -8.28 0.26
CA PHE A 36 6.63 -7.60 -1.03
C PHE A 36 8.09 -7.20 -1.24
N LEU A 37 8.75 -6.68 -0.19
CA LEU A 37 10.17 -6.32 -0.24
C LEU A 37 11.08 -7.55 -0.40
N LYS A 38 10.78 -8.66 0.29
CA LYS A 38 11.49 -9.94 0.09
C LYS A 38 11.35 -10.44 -1.34
N CYS A 39 10.14 -10.38 -1.91
CA CYS A 39 9.89 -10.79 -3.29
C CYS A 39 10.76 -9.96 -4.25
N LYS A 40 10.74 -8.63 -4.13
CA LYS A 40 11.55 -7.73 -4.95
C LYS A 40 13.06 -7.93 -4.79
N LYS A 41 13.50 -8.32 -3.59
CA LYS A 41 14.91 -8.62 -3.32
C LYS A 41 15.36 -9.93 -3.98
N LYS A 42 14.46 -10.90 -4.11
CA LYS A 42 14.73 -12.20 -4.73
C LYS A 42 14.71 -12.13 -6.26
N ASP A 43 13.75 -11.41 -6.82
CA ASP A 43 13.57 -11.27 -8.27
C ASP A 43 13.17 -9.82 -8.59
N GLN A 44 13.91 -9.19 -9.50
CA GLN A 44 13.65 -7.81 -9.93
C GLN A 44 12.54 -7.72 -10.98
N ASN A 45 12.03 -8.86 -11.48
CA ASN A 45 10.90 -8.87 -12.40
C ASN A 45 9.62 -8.39 -11.69
N PRO A 46 9.02 -7.26 -12.12
CA PRO A 46 7.83 -6.70 -11.47
C PRO A 46 6.60 -7.62 -11.51
N GLU A 47 6.47 -8.47 -12.52
CA GLU A 47 5.30 -9.35 -12.67
C GLU A 47 5.25 -10.45 -11.61
N LYS A 48 6.42 -10.91 -11.15
CA LYS A 48 6.54 -12.00 -10.16
C LYS A 48 6.04 -11.61 -8.77
N CYS A 49 6.00 -10.31 -8.46
CA CYS A 49 5.59 -9.79 -7.16
C CYS A 49 4.23 -9.07 -7.19
N LEU A 50 3.45 -9.21 -8.28
CA LEU A 50 2.15 -8.55 -8.42
C LEU A 50 1.17 -8.97 -7.33
N GLU A 51 1.18 -10.24 -6.94
CA GLU A 51 0.25 -10.74 -5.92
C GLU A 51 0.54 -10.13 -4.55
N GLN A 52 1.80 -10.09 -4.13
CA GLN A 52 2.22 -9.42 -2.89
C GLN A 52 1.96 -7.91 -2.96
N GLY A 53 2.14 -7.28 -4.13
CA GLY A 53 1.82 -5.87 -4.35
C GLY A 53 0.32 -5.57 -4.17
N ARG A 54 -0.56 -6.45 -4.66
CA ARG A 54 -2.00 -6.34 -4.41
C ARG A 54 -2.32 -6.44 -2.93
N GLN A 55 -1.71 -7.37 -2.20
CA GLN A 55 -1.92 -7.55 -0.76
C GLN A 55 -1.50 -6.31 0.04
N VAL A 56 -0.33 -5.73 -0.27
CA VAL A 56 0.12 -4.46 0.32
C VAL A 56 -0.88 -3.33 0.07
N THR A 57 -1.33 -3.19 -1.17
CA THR A 57 -2.26 -2.11 -1.55
C THR A 57 -3.62 -2.29 -0.88
N ARG A 58 -4.10 -3.52 -0.82
CA ARG A 58 -5.34 -3.90 -0.16
C ARG A 58 -5.30 -3.56 1.34
N CYS A 59 -4.23 -3.95 2.03
CA CYS A 59 -4.05 -3.64 3.44
C CYS A 59 -3.95 -2.12 3.69
N ALA A 60 -3.17 -1.40 2.86
CA ALA A 60 -2.96 0.04 3.04
C ALA A 60 -4.22 0.88 2.79
N LEU A 61 -5.10 0.45 1.88
CA LEU A 61 -6.36 1.13 1.55
C LEU A 61 -7.58 0.60 2.29
N GLY A 62 -7.46 -0.55 2.97
CA GLY A 62 -8.57 -1.19 3.68
C GLY A 62 -9.64 -1.78 2.76
N LEU A 63 -9.23 -2.32 1.61
CA LEU A 63 -10.10 -2.94 0.59
C LEU A 63 -10.27 -4.46 0.79
#